data_AF-A0A351YD16-F1
#
_entry.id   AF-A0A351YD16-F1
#
_cell.length_a   1.000
_cell.length_b   1.000
_cell.length_c   1.000
_cell.angle_alpha   90.00
_cell.angle_beta   90.00
_cell.angle_gamma   90.00
#
_symmetry.space_group_name_H-M   'P 1'
#
loop_
_entity.id
_entity.type
_entity.pdbx_description
1 polymer ?
#
loop_
_entity_poly.entity_id
_entity_poly.type
_entity_poly.pdbx_seq_one_letter_code
_entity_poly.pdbx_strand_id
1 'polypeptide(L)'
;KINEEMKLAAAHALAELTRQPVPTMVLRAYGVEKLEFGRTYLIPKPLDPRLLCTVAPAVAKAAVESGVAKQPIADWDAYAESLRKRYQE
;
A
#
# COMPACT_ATOMS: atom_id res chain seq x y z
N LYS A 1 -11.38 -9.16 12.90
CA LYS A 1 -11.99 -9.76 11.69
C LYS A 1 -11.77 -8.77 10.54
N ILE A 2 -11.64 -9.25 9.30
CA ILE A 2 -11.55 -8.37 8.12
C ILE A 2 -12.97 -8.19 7.57
N ASN A 3 -13.40 -6.94 7.35
CA ASN A 3 -14.70 -6.61 6.76
C ASN A 3 -14.56 -6.15 5.29
N GLU A 4 -15.68 -5.82 4.65
CA GLU A 4 -15.70 -5.42 3.24
C GLU A 4 -15.08 -4.05 3.01
N GLU A 5 -15.24 -3.12 3.94
CA GLU A 5 -14.63 -1.79 3.89
C GLU A 5 -13.10 -1.89 3.83
N MET A 6 -12.50 -2.76 4.64
CA MET A 6 -11.06 -3.05 4.60
C MET A 6 -10.61 -3.63 3.26
N LYS A 7 -11.38 -4.56 2.68
CA LYS A 7 -11.04 -5.16 1.38
C LYS A 7 -11.14 -4.13 0.25
N LEU A 8 -12.17 -3.31 0.26
CA LEU A 8 -12.38 -2.25 -0.73
C LEU A 8 -11.27 -1.20 -0.65
N ALA A 9 -10.88 -0.80 0.57
CA ALA A 9 -9.76 0.12 0.78
C ALA A 9 -8.44 -0.45 0.26
N ALA A 10 -8.17 -1.75 0.47
CA ALA A 10 -7.01 -2.41 -0.10
C ALA A 10 -7.01 -2.40 -1.63
N ALA A 11 -8.16 -2.73 -2.25
CA ALA A 11 -8.30 -2.74 -3.71
C ALA A 11 -8.08 -1.35 -4.32
N HIS A 12 -8.66 -0.31 -3.72
CA HIS A 12 -8.44 1.08 -4.16
C HIS A 12 -6.99 1.52 -3.97
N ALA A 13 -6.37 1.21 -2.82
CA ALA A 13 -4.98 1.57 -2.57
C ALA A 13 -4.01 0.92 -3.58
N LEU A 14 -4.25 -0.35 -3.95
CA LEU A 14 -3.48 -1.03 -4.98
C LEU A 14 -3.68 -0.39 -6.37
N ALA A 15 -4.93 -0.08 -6.72
CA ALA A 15 -5.25 0.55 -8.00
C ALA A 15 -4.58 1.92 -8.15
N GLU A 16 -4.66 2.75 -7.10
CA GLU A 16 -4.01 4.06 -7.08
C GLU A 16 -2.48 3.94 -7.12
N LEU A 17 -1.90 3.03 -6.33
CA LEU A 17 -0.44 2.82 -6.33
C LEU A 17 0.08 2.39 -7.70
N THR A 18 -0.67 1.56 -8.42
CA THR A 18 -0.27 1.08 -9.76
C THR A 18 -0.16 2.23 -10.77
N ARG A 19 -0.97 3.27 -10.60
CA ARG A 19 -0.97 4.45 -11.48
C ARG A 19 0.16 5.44 -11.16
N GLN A 20 0.83 5.29 -10.01
CA GLN A 20 1.95 6.14 -9.62
C GLN A 20 3.26 5.68 -10.28
N PRO A 21 4.18 6.62 -10.60
CA PRO A 21 5.48 6.30 -11.18
C PRO A 21 6.24 5.26 -10.35
N VAL A 22 6.73 4.20 -11.00
CA VAL A 22 7.44 3.11 -10.34
C VAL A 22 8.89 3.52 -10.03
N PRO A 23 9.37 3.38 -8.78
CA PRO A 23 10.74 3.74 -8.42
C PRO A 23 11.78 2.96 -9.22
N THR A 24 12.89 3.61 -9.57
CA THR A 24 13.99 3.01 -10.33
C THR A 24 14.55 1.74 -9.67
N MET A 25 14.55 1.66 -8.34
CA MET A 25 14.97 0.46 -7.60
C MET A 25 14.13 -0.76 -7.98
N VAL A 26 12.81 -0.58 -8.10
CA VAL A 26 11.88 -1.66 -8.49
C VAL A 26 12.13 -2.06 -9.94
N LEU A 27 12.26 -1.08 -10.84
CA LEU A 27 12.55 -1.31 -12.26
C LEU A 27 13.84 -2.14 -12.44
N ARG A 28 14.91 -1.77 -11.73
CA ARG A 28 16.19 -2.51 -11.73
C ARG A 28 16.04 -3.92 -11.16
N ALA A 29 15.33 -4.09 -10.04
CA ALA A 29 15.13 -5.40 -9.42
C ALA A 29 14.39 -6.39 -10.34
N TYR A 30 13.50 -5.89 -11.19
CA TYR A 30 12.75 -6.69 -12.16
C TYR A 30 13.37 -6.70 -13.57
N GLY A 31 14.54 -6.07 -13.78
CA GLY A 31 15.23 -6.07 -15.07
C GLY A 31 14.46 -5.40 -16.22
N VAL A 32 13.64 -4.40 -15.90
CA VAL A 32 12.80 -3.69 -16.88
C VAL A 32 13.15 -2.21 -16.89
N GLU A 33 13.06 -1.58 -18.06
CA GLU A 33 13.33 -0.14 -18.20
C GLU A 33 12.16 0.72 -17.75
N LYS A 34 10.93 0.18 -17.85
CA LYS A 34 9.70 0.92 -17.60
C LYS A 34 8.57 0.01 -17.13
N LEU A 35 7.80 0.49 -16.15
CA LEU A 35 6.52 -0.07 -15.74
C LEU A 35 5.53 1.08 -15.63
N GLU A 36 4.49 1.03 -16.46
CA GLU A 36 3.41 2.01 -16.49
C GLU A 36 2.07 1.29 -16.54
N PHE A 37 1.06 1.88 -15.91
CA PHE A 37 -0.27 1.30 -15.88
C PHE A 37 -0.78 1.01 -17.29
N GLY A 38 -1.15 -0.26 -17.54
CA GLY A 38 -1.56 -0.70 -18.86
C GLY A 38 -1.78 -2.20 -18.93
N ARG A 39 -2.03 -2.72 -20.14
CA ARG A 39 -2.38 -4.13 -20.36
C ARG A 39 -1.36 -5.12 -19.80
N THR A 40 -0.10 -4.70 -19.67
CA THR A 40 1.03 -5.51 -19.18
C THR A 40 1.40 -5.21 -17.72
N TYR A 41 0.79 -4.20 -17.09
CA TYR A 41 1.03 -3.81 -15.70
C TYR A 41 -0.26 -3.25 -15.09
N LEU A 42 -1.04 -4.15 -14.50
CA LEU A 42 -2.35 -3.85 -13.90
C LEU A 42 -2.34 -3.78 -12.37
N ILE A 43 -1.33 -4.40 -11.74
CA ILE A 43 -1.14 -4.43 -10.29
C ILE A 43 0.33 -4.23 -9.95
N PRO A 44 0.68 -3.67 -8.77
CA PRO A 44 2.07 -3.45 -8.39
C PRO A 44 2.80 -4.78 -8.20
N LYS A 45 4.13 -4.75 -8.36
CA LYS A 45 4.95 -5.95 -8.14
C LYS A 45 4.99 -6.32 -6.64
N PRO A 46 5.00 -7.60 -6.27
CA PRO A 46 4.91 -8.03 -4.86
C PRO A 46 5.98 -7.46 -3.93
N LEU A 47 7.17 -7.17 -4.45
CA LEU A 47 8.30 -6.62 -3.69
C LEU A 47 8.44 -5.09 -3.86
N ASP A 48 7.40 -4.40 -4.30
CA ASP A 48 7.40 -2.94 -4.35
C ASP A 48 7.36 -2.35 -2.91
N PRO A 49 8.38 -1.60 -2.47
CA PRO A 49 8.44 -0.98 -1.13
C PRO A 49 7.19 -0.16 -0.78
N ARG A 50 6.56 0.42 -1.79
CA ARG A 50 5.44 1.34 -1.61
C ARG A 50 4.18 0.62 -1.14
N LEU A 51 4.09 -0.70 -1.32
CA LEU A 51 2.92 -1.49 -0.92
C LEU A 51 2.62 -1.35 0.58
N LEU A 52 3.62 -1.52 1.43
CA LEU A 52 3.44 -1.45 2.89
C LEU A 52 2.94 -0.06 3.31
N CYS A 53 3.62 0.99 2.82
CA CYS A 53 3.32 2.37 3.19
C CYS A 53 2.03 2.92 2.56
N THR A 54 1.44 2.23 1.57
CA THR A 54 0.20 2.69 0.90
C THR A 54 -1.00 1.87 1.31
N VAL A 55 -0.89 0.54 1.28
CA VAL A 55 -2.02 -0.36 1.54
C VAL A 55 -2.32 -0.46 3.02
N ALA A 56 -1.31 -0.55 3.89
CA ALA A 56 -1.55 -0.71 5.33
C ALA A 56 -2.29 0.48 5.96
N PRO A 57 -1.93 1.75 5.69
CA PRO A 57 -2.69 2.90 6.18
C PRO A 57 -4.12 2.95 5.65
N ALA A 58 -4.34 2.62 4.37
CA ALA A 58 -5.69 2.61 3.79
C ALA A 58 -6.60 1.60 4.49
N VAL A 59 -6.10 0.38 4.71
CA VAL A 59 -6.84 -0.69 5.40
C VAL A 59 -7.05 -0.35 6.87
N ALA A 60 -6.04 0.22 7.54
CA ALA A 60 -6.14 0.61 8.94
C ALA A 60 -7.17 1.74 9.13
N LYS A 61 -7.20 2.72 8.22
CA LYS A 61 -8.19 3.79 8.20
C LYS A 61 -9.60 3.25 8.02
N ALA A 62 -9.80 2.36 7.04
CA ALA A 62 -11.10 1.72 6.84
C ALA A 62 -11.56 0.92 8.07
N ALA A 63 -10.64 0.24 8.76
CA ALA A 63 -10.98 -0.48 10.00
C ALA A 63 -11.40 0.46 11.14
N VAL A 64 -10.78 1.64 11.25
CA VAL A 64 -11.14 2.67 12.23
C VAL A 64 -12.50 3.27 11.89
N GLU A 65 -12.71 3.68 10.65
CA GLU A 65 -13.94 4.31 10.17
C GLU A 65 -15.14 3.37 10.26
N SER A 66 -14.96 2.08 9.99
CA SER A 66 -16.01 1.08 10.12
C SER A 66 -16.22 0.57 11.56
N GLY A 67 -15.48 1.09 12.54
CA GLY A 67 -15.61 0.74 13.96
C GLY A 67 -15.15 -0.67 14.34
N VAL A 68 -14.46 -1.40 13.46
CA VAL A 68 -13.97 -2.77 13.74
C VAL A 68 -12.56 -2.79 14.33
N ALA A 69 -11.86 -1.65 14.31
CA ALA A 69 -10.53 -1.49 14.87
C ALA A 69 -10.55 -1.65 16.40
N LYS A 70 -9.84 -2.66 16.91
CA LYS A 70 -9.64 -2.87 18.36
C LYS A 70 -8.69 -1.86 18.99
N GLN A 71 -7.75 -1.35 18.18
CA GLN A 71 -6.77 -0.35 18.57
C GLN A 71 -6.81 0.76 17.51
N PRO A 72 -7.70 1.76 17.66
CA PRO A 72 -7.77 2.87 16.73
C PRO A 72 -6.46 3.67 16.71
N ILE A 73 -6.06 4.11 15.52
CA ILE A 73 -4.86 4.94 15.33
C ILE A 73 -5.23 6.39 15.64
N ALA A 74 -4.56 6.98 16.63
CA ALA A 74 -4.73 8.39 17.00
C ALA A 74 -3.71 9.31 16.30
N ASP A 75 -2.51 8.80 16.03
CA ASP A 75 -1.42 9.51 15.36
C ASP A 75 -1.02 8.78 14.08
N TRP A 76 -1.44 9.35 12.95
CA TRP A 76 -1.18 8.78 11.63
C TRP A 76 0.25 8.99 11.16
N ASP A 77 0.93 10.03 11.64
CA ASP A 77 2.31 10.31 11.29
C ASP A 77 3.25 9.32 11.97
N ALA A 78 3.04 9.08 13.27
CA ALA A 78 3.75 8.04 14.01
C ALA A 78 3.50 6.64 13.43
N TYR A 79 2.26 6.36 13.02
CA TYR A 79 1.94 5.11 12.34
C TYR A 79 2.70 4.96 11.01
N ALA A 80 2.71 6.01 10.16
CA ALA A 80 3.44 6.01 8.91
C ALA A 80 4.96 5.83 9.12
N GLU A 81 5.53 6.48 10.14
CA GLU A 81 6.95 6.30 10.50
C GLU A 81 7.23 4.85 10.95
N SER A 82 6.34 4.24 11.74
CA SER A 82 6.48 2.84 12.16
C SER A 82 6.50 1.87 10.97
N LEU A 83 5.70 2.14 9.93
CA LEU A 83 5.68 1.33 8.72
C LEU A 83 6.96 1.48 7.91
N ARG A 84 7.53 2.69 7.84
CA ARG A 84 8.82 2.94 7.19
C ARG A 84 9.94 2.17 7.89
N LYS A 85 9.97 2.18 9.23
CA LYS A 85 10.96 1.42 10.02
C LYS A 85 10.88 -0.09 9.74
N ARG A 86 9.68 -0.67 9.72
CA ARG A 86 9.46 -2.10 9.41
C ARG A 86 9.91 -2.55 8.02
N TYR A 87 10.02 -1.63 7.07
CA TYR A 87 10.53 -1.95 5.73
C TYR A 87 12.08 -1.90 5.67
N GLN A 88 12.71 -1.16 6.58
CA GLN A 88 14.17 -1.02 6.66
C GLN A 88 14.85 -2.11 7.49
N GLU A 89 14.07 -2.84 8.28
CA GLU A 89 14.46 -4.05 9.03
C GLU A 89 14.40 -5.31 8.14
#